data_AF-A0A7C1D6H1-F1
#
_entry.id   AF-A0A7C1D6H1-F1
#
_cell.length_a   1.000
_cell.length_b   1.000
_cell.length_c   1.000
_cell.angle_alpha   90.00
_cell.angle_beta   90.00
_cell.angle_gamma   90.00
#
_symmetry.space_group_name_H-M   'P 1'
#
loop_
_entity.id
_entity.type
_entity.pdbx_description
1 polymer ?
#
loop_
_entity_poly.entity_id
_entity_poly.type
_entity_poly.pdbx_seq_one_letter_code
_entity_poly.pdbx_strand_id
1 'polypeptide(L)'
;MAAVIGARFPIKQLRPGKSLGGFIAFFVFTSASVLICLMLYSSLPTADLIRITLVTALLGGLIEIFSRKNWDNLTVPLILGVIGYFLGN
;
A
#
# COMPACT_ATOMS: atom_id res chain seq x y z
N MET A 1 -7.09 7.75 2.66
CA MET A 1 -6.39 8.23 3.89
C MET A 1 -5.08 8.96 3.57
N ALA A 2 -4.23 8.44 2.67
CA ALA A 2 -2.99 9.08 2.23
C ALA A 2 -3.17 10.50 1.67
N ALA A 3 -4.22 10.74 0.86
CA ALA A 3 -4.54 12.08 0.37
C ALA A 3 -4.91 13.08 1.48
N VAL A 4 -5.58 12.61 2.55
CA VAL A 4 -5.99 13.46 3.69
C VAL A 4 -4.78 13.81 4.54
N ILE A 5 -3.97 12.81 4.91
CA ILE A 5 -2.76 13.01 5.71
C ILE A 5 -1.72 13.79 4.89
N GLY A 6 -1.59 13.51 3.61
CA GLY A 6 -0.68 14.21 2.72
C GLY A 6 -1.05 15.67 2.46
N ALA A 7 -2.34 16.04 2.56
CA ALA A 7 -2.80 17.43 2.53
C ALA A 7 -2.59 18.15 3.86
N ARG A 8 -2.75 17.45 4.99
CA ARG A 8 -2.63 18.01 6.35
C ARG A 8 -1.18 18.10 6.84
N PHE A 9 -0.35 17.13 6.44
CA PHE A 9 1.06 16.99 6.81
C PHE A 9 1.87 16.59 5.58
N PRO A 10 2.11 17.50 4.62
CA PRO A 10 2.82 17.13 3.40
C PRO A 10 4.26 16.66 3.67
N ILE A 11 4.90 17.10 4.76
CA ILE A 11 6.34 16.93 5.06
C ILE A 11 7.23 17.49 3.94
N LYS A 12 7.13 16.93 2.74
CA LYS A 12 7.73 17.40 1.48
C LYS A 12 6.79 17.07 0.32
N GLN A 13 6.51 18.03 -0.57
CA GLN A 13 5.79 17.71 -1.81
C GLN A 13 6.69 16.93 -2.77
N LEU A 14 6.14 15.84 -3.32
CA LEU A 14 6.83 15.02 -4.33
C LEU A 14 6.28 15.31 -5.72
N ARG A 15 4.96 15.57 -5.82
CA ARG A 15 4.25 15.96 -7.05
C ARG A 15 3.06 16.87 -6.70
N PRO A 16 2.48 17.59 -7.66
CA PRO A 16 1.27 18.38 -7.41
C PRO A 16 0.16 17.50 -6.82
N GLY A 17 -0.23 17.78 -5.58
CA GLY A 17 -1.25 17.01 -4.84
C GLY A 17 -0.78 15.69 -4.21
N LYS A 18 0.52 15.36 -4.27
CA LYS A 18 1.12 14.18 -3.62
C LYS A 18 2.32 14.57 -2.77
N SER A 19 2.44 13.97 -1.59
CA SER A 19 3.42 14.38 -0.60
C SER A 19 4.06 13.19 0.09
N LEU A 20 5.26 13.41 0.65
CA LEU A 20 6.01 12.40 1.38
C LEU A 20 5.24 11.93 2.61
N GLY A 21 4.54 12.83 3.31
CA GLY A 21 3.66 12.46 4.41
C GLY A 21 2.48 11.59 3.95
N GLY A 22 1.94 11.85 2.76
CA GLY A 22 0.93 10.98 2.13
C GLY A 22 1.46 9.59 1.82
N PHE A 23 2.68 9.49 1.27
CA PHE A 23 3.36 8.22 1.01
C PHE A 23 3.62 7.42 2.29
N ILE A 24 4.17 8.06 3.32
CA ILE A 24 4.46 7.39 4.61
C ILE A 24 3.16 6.89 5.24
N ALA A 25 2.11 7.69 5.23
CA ALA A 25 0.80 7.25 5.70
C ALA A 25 0.30 6.05 4.92
N PHE A 26 0.35 6.11 3.58
CA PHE A 26 -0.06 5.00 2.72
C PHE A 26 0.71 3.72 3.05
N PHE A 27 2.04 3.83 3.18
CA PHE A 27 2.93 2.72 3.47
C PHE A 27 2.58 2.05 4.81
N VAL A 28 2.37 2.84 5.87
CA VAL A 28 2.03 2.33 7.21
C VAL A 28 0.66 1.65 7.22
N PHE A 29 -0.37 2.29 6.66
CA PHE A 29 -1.71 1.70 6.61
C PHE A 29 -1.73 0.42 5.77
N THR A 30 -1.09 0.43 4.60
CA THR A 30 -1.02 -0.75 3.72
C THR A 30 -0.26 -1.89 4.39
N SER A 31 0.87 -1.59 5.04
CA SER A 31 1.65 -2.60 5.78
C SER A 31 0.82 -3.24 6.89
N ALA A 32 0.12 -2.43 7.69
CA ALA A 32 -0.74 -2.95 8.76
C ALA A 32 -1.89 -3.80 8.21
N SER A 33 -2.59 -3.32 7.17
CA SER A 33 -3.70 -4.06 6.56
C SER A 33 -3.23 -5.39 5.94
N VAL A 34 -2.15 -5.38 5.16
CA VAL A 34 -1.62 -6.58 4.51
C VAL A 34 -1.10 -7.58 5.54
N LEU A 35 -0.39 -7.11 6.58
CA LEU A 35 0.11 -7.99 7.64
C LEU A 35 -1.04 -8.66 8.38
N ILE A 36 -2.08 -7.90 8.77
CA ILE A 36 -3.27 -8.44 9.43
C ILE A 36 -3.97 -9.47 8.53
N CYS A 37 -4.16 -9.17 7.25
CA CYS A 37 -4.76 -10.11 6.29
C CYS A 37 -3.93 -11.40 6.18
N LEU A 38 -2.62 -11.30 6.00
CA LEU A 38 -1.76 -12.48 5.87
C LEU A 38 -1.72 -13.29 7.18
N MET A 39 -1.73 -12.66 8.35
CA MET A 39 -1.80 -13.36 9.63
C MET A 39 -3.13 -14.12 9.84
N LEU A 40 -4.24 -13.60 9.30
CA LEU A 40 -5.55 -14.22 9.43
C LEU A 40 -5.83 -15.32 8.40
N TYR A 41 -5.29 -15.17 7.18
CA TYR A 41 -5.70 -15.99 6.03
C TYR A 41 -4.57 -16.80 5.39
N SER A 42 -3.32 -16.65 5.83
CA SER A 42 -2.20 -17.43 5.29
C SER A 42 -1.49 -18.22 6.37
N SER A 43 -1.00 -19.41 6.00
CA SER A 43 -0.15 -20.25 6.86
C SER A 43 1.32 -20.13 6.48
N LEU A 44 1.72 -18.97 5.94
CA LEU A 44 3.09 -18.73 5.47
C LEU A 44 4.06 -18.56 6.65
N PRO A 45 5.34 -18.93 6.49
CA PRO A 45 6.39 -18.63 7.45
C PRO A 45 6.49 -17.13 7.72
N THR A 46 6.82 -16.75 8.96
CA THR A 46 6.89 -15.34 9.41
C THR A 46 7.84 -14.49 8.55
N ALA A 47 8.92 -15.09 8.04
CA ALA A 47 9.85 -14.40 7.15
C ALA A 47 9.20 -13.98 5.83
N ASP A 48 8.34 -14.82 5.26
CA ASP A 48 7.65 -14.54 3.99
C ASP A 48 6.50 -13.55 4.19
N LEU A 49 5.81 -13.61 5.34
CA LEU A 49 4.80 -12.61 5.73
C LEU A 49 5.39 -11.19 5.70
N ILE A 50 6.54 -11.00 6.34
CA ILE A 50 7.22 -9.71 6.42
C ILE A 50 7.68 -9.26 5.02
N ARG A 51 8.28 -10.16 4.23
CA ARG A 51 8.74 -9.87 2.87
C ARG A 51 7.59 -9.42 1.97
N ILE A 52 6.50 -10.18 1.93
CA ILE A 52 5.32 -9.86 1.10
C ILE A 52 4.70 -8.54 1.56
N THR A 53 4.57 -8.33 2.86
CA THR A 53 4.04 -7.08 3.42
C THR A 53 4.86 -5.87 2.99
N LEU A 54 6.19 -5.93 3.15
CA LEU A 54 7.09 -4.84 2.80
C LEU A 54 7.07 -4.53 1.30
N VAL A 55 7.14 -5.56 0.45
CA VAL A 55 7.09 -5.38 -1.01
C VAL A 55 5.75 -4.79 -1.43
N THR A 56 4.64 -5.31 -0.89
CA THR A 56 3.29 -4.83 -1.22
C THR A 56 3.09 -3.37 -0.80
N ALA A 57 3.54 -3.01 0.40
CA ALA A 57 3.44 -1.63 0.90
C ALA A 57 4.34 -0.66 0.12
N LEU A 58 5.55 -1.07 -0.25
CA LEU A 58 6.46 -0.28 -1.10
C LEU A 58 5.86 -0.04 -2.49
N LEU A 59 5.39 -1.09 -3.15
CA LEU A 59 4.77 -0.99 -4.47
C LEU A 59 3.50 -0.15 -4.42
N GLY A 60 2.64 -0.38 -3.43
CA GLY A 60 1.42 0.41 -3.22
C GLY A 60 1.72 1.88 -2.98
N GLY A 61 2.74 2.20 -2.17
CA GLY A 61 3.18 3.58 -1.94
C GLY A 61 3.76 4.24 -3.21
N LEU A 62 4.53 3.50 -4.01
CA LEU A 62 5.03 4.01 -5.28
C LEU A 62 3.86 4.31 -6.22
N ILE A 63 2.90 3.39 -6.33
CA ILE A 63 1.69 3.58 -7.12
C ILE A 63 0.91 4.80 -6.64
N GLU A 64 0.78 5.02 -5.33
CA GLU A 64 0.15 6.22 -4.78
C GLU A 64 0.83 7.52 -5.29
N ILE A 65 2.15 7.54 -5.49
CA ILE A 65 2.86 8.71 -6.04
C ILE A 65 2.59 8.89 -7.54
N PHE A 66 2.45 7.79 -8.28
CA PHE A 66 2.27 7.81 -9.74
C PHE A 66 0.80 7.83 -10.19
N SER A 67 -0.13 7.45 -9.33
CA SER A 67 -1.56 7.42 -9.62
C SER A 67 -2.15 8.82 -9.68
N ARG A 68 -3.18 8.96 -10.51
CA ARG A 68 -4.01 10.17 -10.53
C ARG A 68 -4.93 10.15 -9.32
N LYS A 69 -5.15 11.34 -8.74
CA LYS A 69 -6.09 11.58 -7.63
C LYS A 69 -7.40 10.80 -7.85
N ASN A 70 -7.82 10.01 -6.85
CA ASN A 70 -9.01 9.14 -6.82
C ASN A 70 -8.92 7.74 -7.48
N TRP A 71 -7.82 7.35 -8.13
CA TRP A 71 -7.65 5.96 -8.60
C TRP A 71 -7.18 4.99 -7.50
N ASP A 72 -6.68 5.54 -6.40
CA ASP A 72 -6.02 4.85 -5.28
C ASP A 72 -6.91 3.78 -4.61
N ASN A 73 -8.24 3.96 -4.67
CA ASN A 73 -9.21 3.00 -4.11
C ASN A 73 -9.43 1.75 -4.98
N LEU A 74 -9.12 1.79 -6.28
CA LEU A 74 -9.32 0.67 -7.20
C LEU A 74 -8.02 -0.10 -7.45
N THR A 75 -6.88 0.58 -7.52
CA THR A 75 -5.59 -0.06 -7.82
C THR A 75 -5.15 -1.03 -6.73
N VAL A 76 -5.43 -0.73 -5.46
CA VAL A 76 -5.02 -1.58 -4.33
C VAL A 76 -5.76 -2.92 -4.28
N PRO A 77 -7.11 -2.96 -4.33
CA PRO A 77 -7.85 -4.22 -4.45
C PRO A 77 -7.49 -5.01 -5.72
N LEU A 78 -7.26 -4.31 -6.84
CA LEU A 78 -6.99 -4.95 -8.12
C LEU A 78 -5.62 -5.63 -8.15
N ILE A 79 -4.59 -5.00 -7.56
CA ILE A 79 -3.27 -5.62 -7.42
C ILE A 79 -3.29 -6.77 -6.41
N LEU A 80 -3.99 -6.62 -5.28
CA LEU A 80 -4.19 -7.71 -4.33
C LEU A 80 -4.94 -8.90 -4.98
N GLY A 81 -5.94 -8.63 -5.81
CA GLY A 81 -6.67 -9.65 -6.57
C GLY A 81 -5.78 -10.37 -7.58
N VAL A 82 -4.95 -9.63 -8.32
CA VAL A 82 -3.99 -10.23 -9.26
C VAL A 82 -2.95 -11.07 -8.53
N ILE A 83 -2.33 -10.56 -7.46
CA ILE A 83 -1.34 -11.30 -6.67
C ILE A 83 -1.96 -12.54 -6.02
N GLY A 84 -3.17 -12.43 -5.47
CA GLY A 84 -3.90 -13.56 -4.89
C GLY A 84 -4.25 -14.63 -5.92
N TYR A 85 -4.65 -14.24 -7.14
CA TYR A 85 -4.93 -15.17 -8.22
C TYR A 85 -3.69 -15.97 -8.65
N PHE A 86 -2.52 -15.32 -8.71
CA PHE A 86 -1.26 -15.98 -9.09
C PHE A 86 -0.62 -16.82 -7.96
N LEU A 87 -0.97 -16.56 -6.69
CA LEU A 87 -0.51 -17.36 -5.55
C LEU A 87 -1.48 -18.51 -5.19
N GLY A 88 -2.74 -18.41 -5.60
CA GLY A 88 -3.79 -19.41 -5.35
C GLY A 88 -3.96 -20.46 -6.46
N ASN A 89 -3.23 -20.34 -7.57
CA ASN A 89 -3.06 -21.39 -8.59
C ASN A 89 -1.64 -21.97 -8.48
#